data_AF-A0A349YPT0-F1
#
_entry.id   AF-A0A349YPT0-F1
#
_cell.length_a   1.000
_cell.length_b   1.000
_cell.length_c   1.000
_cell.angle_alpha   90.00
_cell.angle_beta   90.00
_cell.angle_gamma   90.00
#
_symmetry.space_group_name_H-M   'P 1'
#
loop_
_entity.id
_entity.type
_entity.pdbx_description
1 polymer ?
#
loop_
_entity_poly.entity_id
_entity_poly.type
_entity_poly.pdbx_seq_one_letter_code
_entity_poly.pdbx_strand_id
1 'polypeptide(L)'
;MLEYRDFYDMADYANVVWKGGYTPSEIAENAYNYLRDFERSKANGKLADSIKTLLTNLDADIENGEELEDVKYWTSEIRRELGLNQPIY
;
A
#
# COMPACT_ATOMS: atom_id res chain seq x y z
N MET A 1 13.94 1.44 0.30
CA MET A 1 13.41 0.13 -0.10
C MET A 1 12.36 -0.17 0.91
N LEU A 2 11.11 -0.23 0.50
CA LEU A 2 10.03 -0.66 1.39
C LEU A 2 10.29 -2.09 1.84
N GLU A 3 10.19 -2.33 3.13
CA GLU A 3 10.37 -3.62 3.77
C GLU A 3 9.04 -4.17 4.28
N TYR A 4 9.03 -5.41 4.75
CA TYR A 4 7.82 -6.04 5.32
C TYR A 4 7.16 -5.17 6.40
N ARG A 5 7.96 -4.47 7.22
CA ARG A 5 7.43 -3.61 8.27
C ARG A 5 6.55 -2.50 7.71
N ASP A 6 6.94 -1.87 6.60
CA ASP A 6 6.14 -0.82 5.96
C ASP A 6 4.80 -1.38 5.47
N PHE A 7 4.82 -2.56 4.83
CA PHE A 7 3.59 -3.22 4.37
C PHE A 7 2.70 -3.70 5.53
N TYR A 8 3.29 -4.05 6.67
CA TYR A 8 2.56 -4.36 7.88
C TYR A 8 1.85 -3.13 8.44
N ASP A 9 2.57 -2.01 8.55
CA ASP A 9 2.01 -0.76 9.03
C ASP A 9 0.91 -0.24 8.07
N MET A 10 1.07 -0.42 6.75
CA MET A 10 0.00 -0.15 5.77
C MET A 10 -1.22 -1.06 5.97
N ALA A 11 -1.03 -2.36 6.20
CA ALA A 11 -2.13 -3.30 6.39
C ALA A 11 -2.88 -3.05 7.71
N ASP A 12 -2.16 -2.66 8.76
CA ASP A 12 -2.75 -2.27 10.05
C ASP A 12 -3.55 -0.95 9.92
N TYR A 13 -2.96 0.06 9.27
CA TYR A 13 -3.64 1.30 8.92
C TYR A 13 -4.93 1.03 8.12
N ALA A 14 -4.84 0.25 7.04
CA ALA A 14 -5.97 -0.11 6.19
C ALA A 14 -7.07 -0.83 6.99
N ASN A 15 -6.70 -1.71 7.92
CA ASN A 15 -7.66 -2.43 8.75
C ASN A 15 -8.47 -1.48 9.64
N VAL A 16 -7.83 -0.43 10.18
CA VAL A 16 -8.46 0.59 11.02
C VAL A 16 -9.30 1.55 10.18
N VAL A 17 -8.69 2.16 9.15
CA VAL A 17 -9.30 3.27 8.39
C VAL A 17 -10.37 2.77 7.42
N TRP A 18 -10.14 1.64 6.76
CA TRP A 18 -11.10 1.05 5.82
C TRP A 18 -12.04 0.04 6.50
N LYS A 19 -12.01 -0.02 7.84
CA LYS A 19 -12.90 -0.85 8.68
C LYS A 19 -12.89 -2.33 8.29
N GLY A 20 -11.70 -2.88 8.06
CA GLY A 20 -11.51 -4.26 7.60
C GLY A 20 -11.97 -5.32 8.61
N GLY A 21 -11.73 -5.09 9.92
CA GLY A 21 -12.10 -6.03 10.98
C GLY A 21 -11.25 -7.30 11.03
N TYR A 22 -10.07 -7.29 10.39
CA TYR A 22 -9.13 -8.40 10.34
C TYR A 22 -8.41 -8.60 11.66
N THR A 23 -8.11 -9.86 11.96
CA THR A 23 -7.27 -10.29 13.09
C THR A 23 -5.79 -9.98 12.83
N PRO A 24 -4.93 -9.96 13.87
CA PRO A 24 -3.49 -9.73 13.67
C PRO A 24 -2.83 -10.70 12.68
N SER A 25 -3.26 -11.96 12.64
CA SER A 25 -2.75 -12.94 11.68
C SER A 25 -3.15 -12.62 10.24
N GLU A 26 -4.39 -12.18 10.02
CA GLU A 26 -4.88 -11.75 8.70
C GLU A 26 -4.21 -10.43 8.25
N ILE A 27 -3.94 -9.51 9.18
CA ILE A 27 -3.15 -8.29 8.88
C ILE A 27 -1.74 -8.68 8.42
N ALA A 28 -1.09 -9.61 9.13
CA ALA A 28 0.23 -10.10 8.75
C ALA A 28 0.25 -10.81 7.39
N GLU A 29 -0.82 -11.55 7.06
CA GLU A 29 -1.01 -12.18 5.75
C GLU A 29 -1.22 -11.14 4.64
N ASN A 30 -2.06 -10.13 4.87
CA ASN A 30 -2.27 -9.03 3.92
C ASN A 30 -0.97 -8.26 3.65
N ALA A 31 -0.19 -7.97 4.71
CA ALA A 31 1.11 -7.34 4.60
C ALA A 31 2.08 -8.16 3.74
N TYR A 32 2.12 -9.49 3.96
CA TYR A 32 2.93 -10.40 3.15
C TYR A 32 2.48 -10.39 1.69
N ASN A 33 1.17 -10.46 1.43
CA ASN A 33 0.61 -10.42 0.08
C ASN A 33 0.97 -9.12 -0.64
N TYR A 34 0.86 -7.96 0.03
CA TYR A 34 1.30 -6.69 -0.54
C TYR A 34 2.79 -6.68 -0.87
N LEU A 35 3.66 -7.11 0.04
CA LEU A 35 5.10 -7.18 -0.24
C LEU A 35 5.40 -8.06 -1.45
N ARG A 36 4.82 -9.26 -1.51
CA ARG A 36 5.06 -10.21 -2.62
C ARG A 36 4.57 -9.68 -3.96
N ASP A 37 3.40 -9.06 -3.99
CA ASP A 37 2.84 -8.48 -5.21
C ASP A 37 3.60 -7.22 -5.64
N PHE A 38 4.10 -6.41 -4.70
CA PHE A 38 4.99 -5.29 -4.96
C PHE A 38 6.31 -5.76 -5.58
N GLU A 39 6.99 -6.73 -4.96
CA GLU A 39 8.23 -7.32 -5.48
C GLU A 39 8.03 -7.91 -6.89
N ARG A 40 6.93 -8.64 -7.09
CA ARG A 40 6.57 -9.20 -8.40
C ARG A 40 6.30 -8.11 -9.43
N SER A 41 5.64 -7.03 -9.03
CA SER A 41 5.36 -5.88 -9.90
C SER A 41 6.64 -5.19 -10.35
N LYS A 42 7.59 -5.00 -9.41
CA LYS A 42 8.93 -4.47 -9.72
C LYS A 42 9.69 -5.38 -10.69
N ALA A 43 9.68 -6.69 -10.46
CA ALA A 43 10.44 -7.64 -11.27
C ALA A 43 9.92 -7.75 -12.72
N ASN A 44 8.60 -7.68 -12.90
CA ASN A 44 7.95 -7.96 -14.19
C ASN A 44 7.48 -6.71 -14.94
N GLY A 45 7.58 -5.52 -14.33
CA GLY A 45 7.08 -4.26 -14.90
C GLY A 45 5.56 -4.20 -15.06
N LYS A 46 4.82 -5.14 -14.45
CA LYS A 46 3.35 -5.21 -14.49
C LYS A 46 2.79 -5.08 -13.09
N LEU A 47 1.98 -4.05 -12.88
CA LEU A 47 1.38 -3.78 -11.58
C LEU A 47 0.31 -4.83 -11.22
N ALA A 48 0.49 -5.46 -10.05
CA ALA A 48 -0.50 -6.34 -9.44
C ALA A 48 -1.75 -5.58 -8.99
N ASP A 49 -2.91 -6.23 -9.04
CA ASP A 49 -4.19 -5.59 -8.74
C ASP A 49 -4.32 -5.21 -7.26
N SER A 50 -3.74 -6.00 -6.35
CA SER A 50 -3.65 -5.68 -4.92
C SER A 50 -2.93 -4.35 -4.67
N ILE A 51 -1.83 -4.09 -5.39
CA ILE A 51 -1.06 -2.85 -5.29
C ILE A 51 -1.81 -1.67 -5.90
N LYS A 52 -2.55 -1.88 -6.99
CA LYS A 52 -3.45 -0.86 -7.54
C LYS A 52 -4.48 -0.44 -6.52
N THR A 53 -5.21 -1.41 -5.96
CA THR A 53 -6.25 -1.14 -4.95
C THR A 53 -5.67 -0.45 -3.71
N LEU A 54 -4.50 -0.90 -3.24
CA LEU A 54 -3.79 -0.26 -2.14
C LEU A 54 -3.51 1.21 -2.47
N LEU A 55 -2.87 1.51 -3.60
CA LEU A 55 -2.56 2.88 -4.02
C LEU A 55 -3.81 3.74 -4.19
N THR A 56 -4.85 3.24 -4.86
CA THR A 56 -6.10 3.99 -5.09
C THR A 56 -6.76 4.40 -3.77
N ASN A 57 -6.78 3.51 -2.78
CA ASN A 57 -7.38 3.84 -1.48
C ASN A 57 -6.51 4.83 -0.69
N LEU A 58 -5.18 4.64 -0.69
CA LEU A 58 -4.26 5.57 -0.02
C LEU A 58 -4.33 6.98 -0.65
N ASP A 59 -4.50 7.07 -1.99
CA ASP A 59 -4.71 8.34 -2.67
C ASP A 59 -6.02 9.01 -2.26
N ALA A 60 -7.11 8.25 -2.19
CA ALA A 60 -8.39 8.77 -1.73
C ALA A 60 -8.29 9.30 -0.29
N ASP A 61 -7.56 8.62 0.59
CA ASP A 61 -7.33 9.09 1.96
C ASP A 61 -6.52 10.39 1.99
N ILE A 62 -5.47 10.52 1.15
CA ILE A 62 -4.68 11.76 1.02
C ILE A 62 -5.54 12.92 0.52
N GLU A 63 -6.42 12.69 -0.46
CA GLU A 63 -7.32 13.72 -1.02
C GLU A 63 -8.35 14.22 0.00
N ASN A 64 -8.74 13.39 0.98
CA ASN A 64 -9.72 13.73 2.01
C ASN A 64 -9.18 14.64 3.13
N GLY A 65 -7.89 14.98 3.13
CA GLY A 65 -7.38 16.18 3.81
C GLY A 65 -6.92 16.04 5.26
N GLU A 66 -6.62 14.83 5.74
CA GLU A 66 -5.96 14.64 7.04
C GLU A 66 -4.43 14.72 6.93
N GLU A 67 -3.74 15.06 8.04
CA GLU A 67 -2.28 15.01 8.14
C GLU A 67 -1.80 13.55 8.19
N LEU A 68 -1.70 12.95 7.00
CA LEU A 68 -1.31 11.55 6.80
C LEU A 68 0.12 11.45 6.28
N GLU A 69 1.11 11.88 7.06
CA GLU A 69 2.53 11.89 6.67
C GLU A 69 3.01 10.48 6.26
N ASP A 70 2.67 9.46 7.05
CA ASP A 70 3.04 8.07 6.77
C ASP A 70 2.38 7.56 5.47
N VAL A 71 1.10 7.86 5.26
CA VAL A 71 0.38 7.48 4.03
C VAL A 71 1.00 8.14 2.80
N LYS A 72 1.33 9.43 2.89
CA LYS A 72 2.02 10.17 1.82
C LYS A 72 3.39 9.55 1.53
N TYR A 73 4.15 9.21 2.57
CA TYR A 73 5.43 8.53 2.46
C TYR A 73 5.29 7.19 1.73
N TRP A 74 4.47 6.26 2.24
CA TRP A 74 4.25 4.94 1.66
C TRP A 74 3.82 5.03 0.20
N THR A 75 2.83 5.88 -0.09
CA THR A 75 2.30 6.05 -1.45
C THR A 75 3.37 6.57 -2.40
N SER A 76 4.18 7.54 -1.97
CA SER A 76 5.29 8.07 -2.77
C SER A 76 6.39 7.04 -3.03
N GLU A 77 6.74 6.24 -2.02
CA GLU A 77 7.82 5.25 -2.13
C GLU A 77 7.40 4.06 -3.00
N ILE A 78 6.15 3.58 -2.87
CA ILE A 78 5.60 2.54 -3.74
C ILE A 78 5.69 3.00 -5.20
N ARG A 79 5.24 4.23 -5.49
CA ARG A 79 5.29 4.81 -6.83
C ARG A 79 6.70 4.94 -7.37
N ARG A 80 7.61 5.52 -6.57
CA ARG A 80 9.01 5.72 -6.94
C ARG A 80 9.68 4.40 -7.31
N GLU A 81 9.48 3.35 -6.50
CA GLU A 81 10.10 2.05 -6.72
C GLU A 81 9.47 1.26 -7.87
N LEU A 82 8.22 1.57 -8.24
CA LEU A 82 7.53 1.00 -9.40
C LEU A 82 7.65 1.84 -10.68
N GLY A 83 8.33 3.00 -10.62
CA GLY A 83 8.46 3.90 -11.76
C GLY A 83 7.14 4.57 -12.18
N LEU A 84 6.23 4.80 -11.23
CA LEU A 84 4.93 5.43 -11.45
C LEU A 84 5.02 6.93 -11.15
N ASN A 85 4.61 7.76 -12.11
CA ASN A 85 4.77 9.23 -12.02
C ASN A 85 3.50 9.97 -11.57
N GLN A 86 2.37 9.29 -11.41
CA GLN A 86 1.05 9.88 -11.11
C GLN A 86 0.09 8.83 -10.49
N PRO A 87 -1.04 9.26 -9.88
CA PRO A 87 -2.08 8.34 -9.44
C PRO A 87 -2.61 7.44 -10.55
N ILE A 88 -3.07 6.26 -10.15
CA ILE A 88 -3.55 5.22 -11.06
C ILE A 88 -5.07 5.16 -10.88
N TYR A 89 -5.78 5.70 -11.86
CA TYR A 89 -7.25 5.70 -11.91
C TYR A 89 -7.75 4.55 -12.79
#